data_AF-A0A1Q5EDK6-F1
#
_entry.id   AF-A0A1Q5EDK6-F1
#
_cell.length_a   1.000
_cell.length_b   1.000
_cell.length_c   1.000
_cell.angle_alpha   90.00
_cell.angle_beta   90.00
_cell.angle_gamma   90.00
#
_symmetry.space_group_name_H-M   'P 1'
#
loop_
_entity.id
_entity.type
_entity.pdbx_description
1 polymer ?
#
loop_
_entity_poly.entity_id
_entity_poly.type
_entity_poly.pdbx_seq_one_letter_code
_entity_poly.pdbx_strand_id
1 'polypeptide(L)'
;MLDRLAALLGEPDRQAPQGNWDAAEEFLGVRLPSGYKTFVDRWGPGTLDGFLTVLGPVDGTADEARELWGLWYGWKPGRQRNHDFDPFPYHPEPGGLIGWGADHYGGAWFFLAQGPDPDRWPIVVVSDTGQWYATRGTFPAFLLRCLEREDYPLFLDLTWPRPQPHYLPYRAG
;
A
#
# COMPACT_ATOMS: atom_id res chain seq x y z
N MET A 1 0.93 -15.77 8.20
CA MET A 1 1.72 -14.56 7.85
C MET A 1 1.32 -13.38 8.71
N LEU A 2 0.03 -13.05 8.80
CA LEU A 2 -0.47 -12.00 9.70
C LEU A 2 -0.08 -12.22 11.18
N ASP A 3 -0.09 -13.45 11.68
CA ASP A 3 0.34 -13.71 13.07
C ASP A 3 1.83 -13.45 13.29
N ARG A 4 2.65 -13.65 12.25
CA ARG A 4 4.08 -13.30 12.30
C ARG A 4 4.28 -11.79 12.27
N LEU A 5 3.46 -11.06 11.51
CA LEU A 5 3.43 -9.59 11.59
C LEU A 5 2.99 -9.13 12.98
N ALA A 6 1.97 -9.73 13.57
CA ALA A 6 1.54 -9.38 14.93
C ALA A 6 2.62 -9.63 15.98
N ALA A 7 3.36 -10.73 15.86
CA ALA A 7 4.49 -11.01 16.74
C ALA A 7 5.64 -9.98 16.61
N LEU A 8 5.83 -9.40 15.42
CA LEU A 8 6.89 -8.42 15.16
C LEU A 8 6.47 -6.98 15.48
N LEU A 9 5.27 -6.59 15.07
CA LEU A 9 4.76 -5.21 15.13
C LEU A 9 4.07 -4.88 16.45
N GLY A 10 3.74 -5.91 17.23
CA GLY A 10 2.82 -5.81 18.36
C GLY A 10 1.36 -5.89 17.92
N GLU A 11 0.51 -6.29 18.87
CA GLU A 11 -0.93 -6.14 18.71
C GLU A 11 -1.30 -4.65 18.82
N PRO A 12 -2.25 -4.17 18.02
CA PRO A 12 -2.74 -2.82 18.16
C PRO A 12 -3.46 -2.67 19.50
N ASP A 13 -3.19 -1.58 20.23
CA ASP A 13 -3.77 -1.29 21.55
C ASP A 13 -5.32 -1.24 21.54
N ARG A 14 -5.91 -1.05 20.36
CA ARG A 14 -7.35 -1.06 20.13
C ARG A 14 -7.64 -1.69 18.78
N GLN A 15 -8.72 -2.48 18.68
CA GLN A 15 -9.24 -2.89 17.38
C GLN A 15 -9.62 -1.64 16.57
N ALA A 16 -9.07 -1.54 15.36
CA ALA A 16 -9.48 -0.51 14.42
C ALA A 16 -10.95 -0.75 14.01
N PRO A 17 -11.70 0.31 13.66
CA PRO A 17 -12.95 0.13 12.92
C PRO A 17 -12.65 -0.71 11.67
N GLN A 18 -13.46 -1.72 11.41
CA GLN A 18 -13.37 -2.44 10.15
C GLN A 18 -13.72 -1.45 9.04
N GLY A 19 -12.82 -1.30 8.07
CA GLY A 19 -13.05 -0.39 6.96
C GLY A 19 -14.27 -0.86 6.17
N ASN A 20 -15.17 0.04 5.81
CA ASN A 20 -16.20 -0.30 4.82
C ASN A 20 -15.56 -0.27 3.42
N TRP A 21 -15.14 -1.46 2.98
CA TRP A 21 -14.44 -1.66 1.70
C TRP A 21 -15.34 -1.57 0.47
N ASP A 22 -16.67 -1.67 0.64
CA ASP A 22 -17.59 -1.73 -0.50
C ASP A 22 -17.55 -0.43 -1.32
N ALA A 23 -17.55 0.73 -0.65
CA ALA A 23 -17.43 2.02 -1.34
C ALA A 23 -16.09 2.20 -2.05
N ALA A 24 -15.00 1.69 -1.45
CA ALA A 24 -13.66 1.75 -2.03
C ALA A 24 -13.56 0.87 -3.29
N GLU A 25 -14.04 -0.37 -3.22
CA GLU A 25 -14.01 -1.30 -4.35
C GLU A 25 -15.02 -0.92 -5.44
N GLU A 26 -16.15 -0.31 -5.09
CA GLU A 26 -17.09 0.29 -6.05
C GLU A 26 -16.44 1.47 -6.78
N PHE A 27 -15.77 2.38 -6.05
CA PHE A 27 -15.04 3.50 -6.64
C PHE A 27 -13.91 3.03 -7.57
N LEU A 28 -13.13 2.03 -7.13
CA LEU A 28 -12.05 1.45 -7.92
C LEU A 28 -12.57 0.56 -9.05
N GLY A 29 -13.80 0.04 -9.00
CA GLY A 29 -14.31 -0.92 -9.98
C GLY A 29 -13.58 -2.27 -9.99
N VAL A 30 -12.77 -2.55 -8.96
CA VAL A 30 -12.03 -3.79 -8.76
C VAL A 30 -12.01 -4.16 -7.28
N ARG A 31 -11.86 -5.45 -7.00
CA ARG A 31 -11.63 -5.95 -5.63
C ARG A 31 -10.18 -5.70 -5.24
N LEU A 32 -9.94 -5.37 -3.98
CA LEU A 32 -8.60 -5.19 -3.42
C LEU A 32 -8.08 -6.51 -2.81
N PRO A 33 -6.75 -6.68 -2.70
CA PRO A 33 -6.15 -7.89 -2.11
C PRO A 33 -6.66 -8.15 -0.69
N SER A 34 -7.03 -9.40 -0.41
CA SER A 34 -7.61 -9.82 0.87
C SER A 34 -6.63 -9.60 2.03
N GLY A 35 -5.36 -9.93 1.83
CA GLY A 35 -4.33 -9.75 2.85
C GLY A 35 -4.06 -8.29 3.23
N TYR A 36 -4.33 -7.35 2.32
CA TYR A 36 -4.26 -5.91 2.61
C TYR A 36 -5.46 -5.47 3.44
N LYS A 37 -6.67 -5.86 3.02
CA LYS A 37 -7.90 -5.56 3.78
C LYS A 37 -7.84 -6.11 5.20
N THR A 38 -7.44 -7.37 5.37
CA THR A 38 -7.29 -7.97 6.70
C THR A 38 -6.22 -7.28 7.55
N PHE A 39 -5.14 -6.77 6.95
CA PHE A 39 -4.15 -5.99 7.68
C PHE A 39 -4.74 -4.67 8.17
N VAL A 40 -5.37 -3.90 7.27
CA VAL A 40 -5.98 -2.61 7.61
C VAL A 40 -7.15 -2.77 8.57
N ASP A 41 -7.96 -3.82 8.46
CA ASP A 41 -9.04 -4.10 9.43
C ASP A 41 -8.50 -4.45 10.83
N ARG A 42 -7.28 -4.99 10.91
CA ARG A 42 -6.64 -5.36 12.18
C ARG A 42 -5.92 -4.19 12.81
N TRP A 43 -5.02 -3.53 12.08
CA TRP A 43 -4.17 -2.46 12.60
C TRP A 43 -4.67 -1.05 12.27
N GLY A 44 -5.67 -0.89 11.41
CA GLY A 44 -6.05 0.41 10.86
C GLY A 44 -5.04 0.95 9.84
N PRO A 45 -5.34 2.08 9.18
CA PRO A 45 -4.31 2.88 8.52
C PRO A 45 -3.35 3.47 9.55
N GLY A 46 -2.12 3.73 9.15
CA GLY A 46 -1.06 4.11 10.09
C GLY A 46 0.33 4.01 9.51
N THR A 47 1.34 4.04 10.38
CA THR A 47 2.74 4.03 9.97
C THR A 47 3.53 2.88 10.58
N LEU A 48 4.41 2.29 9.78
CA LEU A 48 5.41 1.33 10.21
C LEU A 48 6.74 2.07 10.43
N ASP A 49 7.21 2.10 11.68
CA ASP A 49 8.39 2.85 12.15
C ASP A 49 8.40 4.36 11.84
N GLY A 50 7.23 4.93 11.52
CA GLY A 50 7.10 6.30 11.01
C GLY A 50 7.64 6.50 9.59
N PHE A 51 8.15 5.44 8.94
CA PHE A 51 8.71 5.46 7.60
C PHE A 51 7.64 5.17 6.56
N LEU A 52 7.05 3.96 6.60
CA LEU A 52 6.05 3.53 5.62
C LEU A 52 4.65 3.80 6.16
N THR A 53 3.91 4.66 5.47
CA THR A 53 2.49 4.87 5.70
C THR A 53 1.69 3.84 4.91
N VAL A 54 0.84 3.08 5.61
CA VAL A 54 -0.19 2.23 5.02
C VAL A 54 -1.50 3.00 5.09
N LEU A 55 -2.05 3.30 3.93
CA LEU A 55 -3.34 3.95 3.78
C LEU A 55 -4.46 2.91 3.77
N GLY A 56 -5.68 3.35 3.98
CA GLY A 56 -6.88 2.52 3.95
C GLY A 56 -8.09 3.35 4.38
N PRO A 57 -9.31 2.89 4.04
CA PRO A 57 -10.52 3.61 4.40
C PRO A 57 -10.79 3.46 5.90
N VAL A 58 -11.23 4.55 6.53
CA VAL A 58 -11.64 4.60 7.93
C VAL A 58 -13.16 4.63 8.01
N ASP A 59 -13.80 5.53 7.25
CA ASP A 59 -15.26 5.72 7.26
C ASP A 59 -15.95 4.93 6.14
N GLY A 60 -15.18 4.55 5.12
CA GLY A 60 -15.62 3.81 3.93
C GLY A 60 -16.72 4.53 3.17
N THR A 61 -16.55 5.84 3.00
CA THR A 61 -17.44 6.69 2.19
C THR A 61 -16.90 6.84 0.77
N ALA A 62 -17.77 7.20 -0.18
CA ALA A 62 -17.35 7.44 -1.55
C ALA A 62 -16.43 8.67 -1.70
N ASP A 63 -16.60 9.68 -0.84
CA ASP A 63 -15.73 10.86 -0.81
C ASP A 63 -14.34 10.50 -0.27
N GLU A 64 -14.26 9.73 0.81
CA GLU A 64 -12.99 9.20 1.32
C GLU A 64 -12.29 8.33 0.27
N ALA A 65 -13.03 7.44 -0.41
CA ALA A 65 -12.45 6.62 -1.48
C ALA A 65 -11.88 7.49 -2.62
N ARG A 66 -12.56 8.58 -2.98
CA ARG A 66 -12.07 9.54 -3.98
C ARG A 66 -10.84 10.31 -3.49
N GLU A 67 -10.77 10.68 -2.22
CA GLU A 67 -9.60 11.33 -1.64
C GLU A 67 -8.39 10.38 -1.57
N LEU A 68 -8.62 9.14 -1.16
CA LEU A 68 -7.57 8.12 -1.04
C LEU A 68 -7.07 7.62 -2.40
N TRP A 69 -7.94 7.46 -3.41
CA TRP A 69 -7.58 6.81 -4.68
C TRP A 69 -7.79 7.64 -5.95
N GLY A 70 -8.32 8.85 -5.85
CA GLY A 70 -8.70 9.64 -7.02
C GLY A 70 -7.54 10.19 -7.85
N LEU A 71 -6.41 10.56 -7.22
CA LEU A 71 -5.23 11.08 -7.91
C LEU A 71 -3.97 10.57 -7.22
N TRP A 72 -3.33 9.56 -7.79
CA TRP A 72 -2.06 9.03 -7.31
C TRP A 72 -0.86 9.59 -8.07
N TYR A 73 0.29 9.56 -7.38
CA TYR A 73 1.57 10.16 -7.77
C TYR A 73 1.83 10.23 -9.28
N GLY A 74 2.01 11.45 -9.81
CA GLY A 74 2.41 11.70 -11.20
C GLY A 74 1.32 11.48 -12.27
N TRP A 75 0.20 10.83 -11.92
CA TRP A 75 -0.90 10.61 -12.87
C TRP A 75 -1.65 11.91 -13.15
N LYS A 76 -1.78 12.22 -14.44
CA LYS A 76 -2.61 13.31 -14.94
C LYS A 76 -3.44 12.79 -16.10
N PRO A 77 -4.78 12.85 -16.02
CA PRO A 77 -5.64 12.48 -17.14
C PRO A 77 -5.20 13.17 -18.44
N GLY A 78 -5.07 12.40 -19.53
CA GLY A 78 -4.68 12.90 -20.85
C GLY A 78 -3.19 13.14 -21.07
N ARG A 79 -2.32 12.86 -20.09
CA ARG A 79 -0.86 12.91 -20.29
C ARG A 79 -0.36 11.61 -20.92
N GLN A 80 0.39 11.70 -22.02
CA GLN A 80 1.11 10.54 -22.54
C GLN A 80 2.24 10.13 -21.58
N ARG A 81 2.29 8.84 -21.22
CA ARG A 81 3.36 8.26 -20.40
C ARG A 81 4.62 8.08 -21.22
N ASN A 82 5.78 8.38 -20.64
CA ASN A 82 7.06 7.97 -21.19
C ASN A 82 7.48 6.68 -20.49
N HIS A 83 7.37 5.53 -21.18
CA HIS A 83 7.59 4.22 -20.60
C HIS A 83 9.03 3.99 -20.09
N ASP A 84 9.99 4.80 -20.53
CA ASP A 84 11.37 4.73 -20.04
C ASP A 84 11.49 5.21 -18.57
N PHE A 85 10.57 6.08 -18.12
CA PHE A 85 10.56 6.65 -16.77
C PHE A 85 9.28 6.29 -15.98
N ASP A 86 8.23 5.87 -16.68
CA ASP A 86 6.90 5.57 -16.15
C ASP A 86 6.37 4.26 -16.80
N PRO A 87 6.90 3.10 -16.37
CA PRO A 87 6.73 1.83 -17.08
C PRO A 87 5.36 1.18 -16.86
N PHE A 88 4.58 1.61 -15.86
CA PHE A 88 3.33 0.97 -15.48
C PHE A 88 2.11 1.86 -15.78
N PRO A 89 0.97 1.28 -16.18
CA PRO A 89 -0.29 2.04 -16.25
C PRO A 89 -0.75 2.47 -14.87
N TYR A 90 -1.60 3.50 -14.78
CA TYR A 90 -2.27 3.90 -13.55
C TYR A 90 -3.75 3.58 -13.63
N HIS A 91 -4.33 3.11 -12.53
CA HIS A 91 -5.77 2.88 -12.47
C HIS A 91 -6.53 4.20 -12.78
N PRO A 92 -7.57 4.19 -13.65
CA PRO A 92 -8.36 3.05 -14.12
C PRO A 92 -7.91 2.40 -15.44
N GLU A 93 -6.72 2.71 -15.96
CA GLU A 93 -6.20 1.96 -17.11
C GLU A 93 -6.10 0.45 -16.75
N PRO A 94 -6.44 -0.47 -17.69
CA PRO A 94 -6.35 -1.91 -17.43
C PRO A 94 -4.95 -2.32 -16.95
N GLY A 95 -4.89 -3.07 -15.85
CA GLY A 95 -3.61 -3.45 -15.25
C GLY A 95 -2.93 -2.34 -14.45
N GLY A 96 -3.62 -1.23 -14.18
CA GLY A 96 -3.07 -0.02 -13.58
C GLY A 96 -2.63 -0.15 -12.13
N LEU A 97 -1.73 0.75 -11.72
CA LEU A 97 -1.30 0.95 -10.34
C LEU A 97 -2.43 1.52 -9.50
N ILE A 98 -2.69 0.90 -8.36
CA ILE A 98 -3.58 1.35 -7.29
C ILE A 98 -2.73 1.57 -6.06
N GLY A 99 -2.63 2.81 -5.59
CA GLY A 99 -1.78 3.10 -4.45
C GLY A 99 -2.39 2.64 -3.13
N TRP A 100 -1.53 2.21 -2.22
CA TRP A 100 -1.92 1.79 -0.88
C TRP A 100 -1.00 2.35 0.20
N GLY A 101 0.13 2.95 -0.17
CA GLY A 101 1.07 3.49 0.79
C GLY A 101 2.02 4.52 0.20
N ALA A 102 2.66 5.24 1.10
CA ALA A 102 3.71 6.21 0.79
C ALA A 102 4.77 6.14 1.89
N ASP A 103 6.02 6.40 1.54
CA ASP A 103 7.08 6.51 2.55
C ASP A 103 7.42 7.97 2.87
N HIS A 104 8.15 8.15 3.97
CA HIS A 104 8.54 9.45 4.51
C HIS A 104 9.32 10.33 3.51
N TYR A 105 9.98 9.74 2.52
CA TYR A 105 10.79 10.47 1.54
C TYR A 105 10.02 10.77 0.24
N GLY A 106 8.73 10.45 0.18
CA GLY A 106 7.89 10.73 -0.98
C GLY A 106 7.89 9.62 -2.03
N GLY A 107 8.38 8.43 -1.69
CA GLY A 107 8.13 7.23 -2.48
C GLY A 107 6.68 6.76 -2.36
N ALA A 108 6.18 6.09 -3.38
CA ALA A 108 4.80 5.62 -3.48
C ALA A 108 4.73 4.11 -3.72
N TRP A 109 3.75 3.47 -3.09
CA TRP A 109 3.62 2.03 -2.98
C TRP A 109 2.25 1.59 -3.50
N PHE A 110 2.26 0.62 -4.41
CA PHE A 110 1.11 0.28 -5.25
C PHE A 110 0.86 -1.23 -5.32
N PHE A 111 -0.39 -1.59 -5.58
CA PHE A 111 -0.73 -2.85 -6.23
C PHE A 111 -0.78 -2.60 -7.73
N LEU A 112 -0.16 -3.47 -8.53
CA LEU A 112 -0.35 -3.49 -9.97
C LEU A 112 -1.53 -4.41 -10.27
N ALA A 113 -2.68 -3.86 -10.68
CA ALA A 113 -3.96 -4.58 -10.84
C ALA A 113 -3.99 -5.56 -12.04
N GLN A 114 -2.98 -6.41 -12.13
CA GLN A 114 -2.71 -7.30 -13.24
C GLN A 114 -3.46 -8.62 -13.08
N GLY A 115 -4.43 -8.83 -13.95
CA GLY A 115 -5.20 -10.07 -14.00
C GLY A 115 -6.35 -10.12 -12.98
N PRO A 116 -7.13 -11.20 -12.99
CA PRO A 116 -8.44 -11.24 -12.34
C PRO A 116 -8.39 -11.54 -10.83
N ASP A 117 -7.24 -11.97 -10.30
CA ASP A 117 -7.09 -12.38 -8.90
C ASP A 117 -6.27 -11.33 -8.14
N PRO A 118 -6.92 -10.49 -7.30
CA PRO A 118 -6.24 -9.45 -6.53
C PRO A 118 -5.15 -9.96 -5.61
N ASP A 119 -5.28 -11.18 -5.07
CA ASP A 119 -4.29 -11.75 -4.15
C ASP A 119 -2.97 -12.14 -4.85
N ARG A 120 -2.95 -12.08 -6.18
CA ARG A 120 -1.79 -12.37 -7.02
C ARG A 120 -1.22 -11.13 -7.70
N TRP A 121 -1.79 -9.97 -7.47
CA TRP A 121 -1.29 -8.71 -8.00
C TRP A 121 0.13 -8.42 -7.52
N PRO A 122 1.07 -8.06 -8.41
CA PRO A 122 2.39 -7.59 -7.99
C PRO A 122 2.30 -6.34 -7.11
N ILE A 123 3.27 -6.19 -6.23
CA ILE A 123 3.49 -4.95 -5.48
C ILE A 123 4.60 -4.17 -6.17
N VAL A 124 4.37 -2.87 -6.34
CA VAL A 124 5.29 -1.95 -7.01
C VAL A 124 5.60 -0.79 -6.08
N VAL A 125 6.88 -0.41 -6.02
CA VAL A 125 7.36 0.74 -5.26
C VAL A 125 8.13 1.66 -6.20
N VAL A 126 7.89 2.96 -6.07
CA VAL A 126 8.67 4.00 -6.76
C VAL A 126 9.27 4.95 -5.75
N SER A 127 10.54 5.31 -5.91
CA SER A 127 11.16 6.38 -5.13
C SER A 127 10.70 7.76 -5.63
N ASP A 128 10.96 8.79 -4.82
CA ASP A 128 10.81 10.21 -5.18
C ASP A 128 11.64 10.63 -6.42
N THR A 129 12.70 9.87 -6.70
CA THR A 129 13.63 10.04 -7.82
C THR A 129 13.28 9.19 -9.04
N GLY A 130 12.17 8.43 -9.00
CA GLY A 130 11.68 7.64 -10.13
C GLY A 130 12.35 6.27 -10.31
N GLN A 131 12.96 5.72 -9.26
CA GLN A 131 13.48 4.35 -9.28
C GLN A 131 12.36 3.37 -8.93
N TRP A 132 12.18 2.35 -9.77
CA TRP A 132 11.10 1.38 -9.64
C TRP A 132 11.59 0.04 -9.11
N TYR A 133 10.78 -0.59 -8.27
CA TYR A 133 10.94 -1.97 -7.83
C TYR A 133 9.60 -2.69 -7.89
N ALA A 134 9.59 -3.93 -8.38
CA ALA A 134 8.38 -4.73 -8.47
C ALA A 134 8.65 -6.14 -7.97
N THR A 135 7.73 -6.67 -7.16
CA THR A 135 7.83 -8.00 -6.57
C THR A 135 6.47 -8.68 -6.53
N ARG A 136 6.47 -10.00 -6.33
CA ARG A 136 5.25 -10.81 -6.22
C ARG A 136 5.02 -11.25 -4.78
N GLY A 137 3.78 -11.57 -4.48
CA GLY A 137 3.35 -12.12 -3.19
C GLY A 137 2.23 -11.30 -2.59
N THR A 138 1.65 -11.85 -1.52
CA THR A 138 0.57 -11.17 -0.80
C THR A 138 1.11 -9.97 -0.03
N PHE A 139 0.24 -9.01 0.26
CA PHE A 139 0.59 -7.83 1.04
C PHE A 139 1.27 -8.15 2.39
N PRO A 140 0.75 -9.08 3.23
CA PRO A 140 1.44 -9.45 4.46
C PRO A 140 2.79 -10.12 4.23
N ALA A 141 2.95 -10.88 3.15
CA ALA A 141 4.21 -11.50 2.78
C ALA A 141 5.27 -10.46 2.46
N PHE A 142 4.87 -9.46 1.66
CA PHE A 142 5.75 -8.38 1.26
C PHE A 142 6.21 -7.54 2.46
N LEU A 143 5.29 -7.14 3.35
CA LEU A 143 5.68 -6.42 4.57
C LEU A 143 6.67 -7.22 5.43
N LEU A 144 6.46 -8.53 5.59
CA LEU A 144 7.43 -9.39 6.30
C LEU A 144 8.80 -9.38 5.63
N ARG A 145 8.85 -9.53 4.31
CA ARG A 145 10.11 -9.50 3.56
C ARG A 145 10.82 -8.14 3.67
N CYS A 146 10.08 -7.03 3.75
CA CYS A 146 10.71 -5.74 4.02
C CYS A 146 11.27 -5.66 5.45
N LEU A 147 10.53 -6.15 6.45
CA LEU A 147 10.99 -6.23 7.84
C LEU A 147 12.23 -7.12 8.01
N GLU A 148 12.34 -8.16 7.18
CA GLU A 148 13.45 -9.11 7.14
C GLU A 148 14.57 -8.67 6.19
N ARG A 149 14.40 -7.53 5.51
CA ARG A 149 15.31 -6.95 4.50
C ARG A 149 15.59 -7.86 3.29
N GLU A 150 14.64 -8.72 2.95
CA GLU A 150 14.67 -9.56 1.75
C GLU A 150 14.21 -8.79 0.50
N ASP A 151 13.10 -8.04 0.61
CA ASP A 151 12.60 -7.15 -0.44
C ASP A 151 12.98 -5.70 -0.10
N TYR A 152 14.27 -5.40 -0.27
CA TYR A 152 14.86 -4.15 0.18
C TYR A 152 15.64 -3.45 -0.94
N PRO A 153 14.96 -2.82 -1.91
CA PRO A 153 15.65 -2.09 -2.95
C PRO A 153 16.50 -0.95 -2.36
N LEU A 154 17.64 -0.68 -2.99
CA LEU A 154 18.67 0.22 -2.46
C LEU A 154 18.21 1.67 -2.25
N PHE A 155 17.08 2.06 -2.86
CA PHE A 155 16.50 3.39 -2.69
C PHE A 155 15.64 3.52 -1.42
N LEU A 156 15.35 2.42 -0.71
CA LEU A 156 14.72 2.51 0.61
C LEU A 156 15.74 2.99 1.64
N ASP A 157 15.25 3.72 2.63
CA ASP A 157 16.07 4.27 3.71
C ASP A 157 16.73 3.16 4.54
N LEU A 158 18.04 2.97 4.37
CA LEU A 158 18.87 1.97 5.03
C LEU A 158 18.79 1.96 6.58
N THR A 159 18.17 2.95 7.22
CA THR A 159 17.90 2.93 8.66
C THR A 159 16.58 2.25 9.03
N TRP A 160 15.74 1.96 8.05
CA TRP A 160 14.50 1.19 8.16
C TRP A 160 14.71 -0.30 7.78
N PRO A 161 13.95 -1.25 8.34
CA PRO A 161 13.18 -1.13 9.58
C PRO A 161 14.10 -0.93 10.78
N ARG A 162 13.54 -0.43 11.88
CA ARG A 162 14.25 -0.39 13.17
C ARG A 162 14.47 -1.82 13.69
N PRO A 163 15.46 -2.05 14.58
CA PRO A 163 15.68 -3.38 15.17
C PRO A 163 14.46 -3.96 15.90
N GLN A 164 13.60 -3.09 16.43
CA GLN A 164 12.29 -3.43 16.98
C GLN A 164 11.26 -2.61 16.20
N PRO A 165 10.73 -3.15 15.09
CA PRO A 165 9.75 -2.45 14.28
C PRO A 165 8.45 -2.33 15.06
N HIS A 166 7.74 -1.23 14.89
CA HIS A 166 6.43 -1.04 15.53
C HIS A 166 5.46 -0.37 14.56
N TYR A 167 4.20 -0.76 14.67
CA TYR A 167 3.12 -0.15 13.91
C TYR A 167 2.37 0.86 14.77
N LEU A 168 2.24 2.08 14.26
CA LEU A 168 1.52 3.17 14.89
C LEU A 168 0.24 3.46 14.10
N PRO A 169 -0.93 2.97 14.55
CA PRO A 169 -2.19 3.31 13.92
C PRO A 169 -2.46 4.82 13.99
N TYR A 170 -3.08 5.37 12.96
CA TYR A 170 -3.65 6.70 13.06
C TYR A 170 -4.79 6.71 14.06
N ARG A 171 -4.85 7.76 14.88
CA ARG A 171 -5.96 7.91 15.83
C ARG A 171 -7.23 8.19 15.03
N ALA A 172 -8.26 7.36 15.22
CA ALA A 172 -9.61 7.74 14.87
C ALA A 172 -9.95 9.04 15.62
N GLY A 173 -10.35 10.06 14.88
CA GLY A 173 -10.73 11.38 15.42
C GLY A 173 -11.98 11.33 16.28
#